data_AF-A0A1M5NQN8-F1
#
_entry.id   AF-A0A1M5NQN8-F1
#
_cell.length_a   1.000
_cell.length_b   1.000
_cell.length_c   1.000
_cell.angle_alpha   90.00
_cell.angle_beta   90.00
_cell.angle_gamma   90.00
#
_symmetry.space_group_name_H-M   'P 1'
#
loop_
_entity.id
_entity.type
_entity.pdbx_description
1 polymer ?
#
loop_
_entity_poly.entity_id
_entity_poly.type
_entity_poly.pdbx_seq_one_letter_code
_entity_poly.pdbx_strand_id
1 'polypeptide(L)'
;MALVGLVFLMAVLLHGMAGASLWIGLSGLISAGLGFLASRRRLLDAQRPVAAAAINAAAWGLFSLAMFASGGANWSWWLLIPVMASIVAFSMLPSQTRQSTREGGVWGYQGPMSRPAQPRRNYRVEPSLDGESGEQDYTPYDSHDSQQDDWQPSAAVKIDWGQWTAKLRPLLVRYARPLAAVSAVLVLSLVGIRWYSGLPSAEVEANSAVVAEPLAAPSFEHSVSMPDNYELLLNQDGLIVAWPGDMAPEGELWSLLTAQGERRCRVARFNNGTEYRPVKVEVWKDGVHYAYFSPLDTADMVFDVAMRGNFSLCGYTFGLSGSMDQLRGHPAFALYTRKR
;
A
#
# COMPACT_ATOMS: atom_id res chain seq x y z
N MET A 1 3.99 -9.16 -17.57
CA MET A 1 3.39 -9.51 -16.27
C MET A 1 4.34 -9.23 -15.13
N ALA A 2 5.53 -9.85 -15.08
CA ALA A 2 6.51 -9.62 -14.00
C ALA A 2 6.89 -8.13 -13.81
N LEU A 3 7.14 -7.41 -14.90
CA LEU A 3 7.47 -5.97 -14.85
C LEU A 3 6.33 -5.09 -14.32
N VAL A 4 5.07 -5.46 -14.60
CA VAL A 4 3.89 -4.75 -14.08
C VAL A 4 3.73 -5.00 -12.58
N GLY A 5 3.95 -6.24 -12.14
CA GLY A 5 3.98 -6.59 -10.72
C GLY A 5 5.09 -5.86 -9.97
N LEU A 6 6.29 -5.75 -10.55
CA LEU A 6 7.44 -5.08 -9.94
C LEU A 6 7.25 -3.56 -9.82
N VAL A 7 6.74 -2.90 -10.87
CA VAL A 7 6.41 -1.46 -10.82
C VAL A 7 5.34 -1.18 -9.76
N PHE A 8 4.35 -2.04 -9.65
CA PHE A 8 3.30 -1.90 -8.64
C PHE A 8 3.81 -2.17 -7.21
N LEU A 9 4.65 -3.19 -7.02
CA LEU A 9 5.26 -3.50 -5.73
C LEU A 9 6.16 -2.35 -5.26
N MET A 10 6.88 -1.71 -6.19
CA MET A 10 7.67 -0.52 -5.90
C MET A 10 6.80 0.69 -5.53
N ALA A 11 5.67 0.90 -6.21
CA ALA A 11 4.69 1.95 -5.84
C ALA A 11 4.04 1.70 -4.47
N VAL A 12 3.84 0.43 -4.12
CA VAL A 12 3.36 -0.03 -2.80
C VAL A 12 4.39 0.20 -1.70
N LEU A 13 5.69 -0.04 -1.95
CA LEU A 13 6.75 0.18 -0.96
C LEU A 13 6.98 1.66 -0.66
N LEU A 14 6.72 2.55 -1.63
CA LEU A 14 6.81 4.00 -1.48
C LEU A 14 5.60 4.61 -0.72
N HIS A 15 4.63 3.79 -0.31
CA HIS A 15 3.39 4.22 0.35
C HIS A 15 3.55 4.74 1.78
N GLY A 16 4.70 4.53 2.42
CA GLY A 16 4.96 4.93 3.80
C GLY A 16 4.97 6.45 4.05
N MET A 17 4.80 7.28 3.02
CA MET A 17 4.71 8.73 3.16
C MET A 17 3.25 9.19 3.06
N ALA A 18 2.75 9.79 4.15
CA ALA A 18 1.37 10.20 4.34
C ALA A 18 0.81 10.99 3.14
N GLY A 19 -0.38 10.61 2.65
CA GLY A 19 -1.08 11.24 1.52
C GLY A 19 -1.07 10.45 0.20
N ALA A 20 -0.51 9.24 0.16
CA ALA A 20 -0.26 8.48 -1.06
C ALA A 20 -1.43 7.60 -1.59
N SER A 21 -2.62 7.62 -0.98
CA SER A 21 -3.75 6.74 -1.38
C SER A 21 -4.29 7.04 -2.78
N LEU A 22 -4.30 8.32 -3.19
CA LEU A 22 -4.66 8.73 -4.55
C LEU A 22 -3.66 8.21 -5.59
N TRP A 23 -2.36 8.29 -5.27
CA TRP A 23 -1.29 7.79 -6.14
C TRP A 23 -1.33 6.27 -6.29
N ILE A 24 -1.65 5.54 -5.22
CA ILE A 24 -1.86 4.09 -5.30
C ILE A 24 -3.08 3.74 -6.15
N GLY A 25 -4.22 4.39 -5.93
CA GLY A 25 -5.40 4.17 -6.75
C GLY A 25 -5.12 4.41 -8.24
N LEU A 26 -4.40 5.48 -8.56
CA LEU A 26 -4.02 5.83 -9.94
C LEU A 26 -3.02 4.82 -10.53
N SER A 27 -2.01 4.41 -9.76
CA SER A 27 -1.06 3.37 -10.18
C SER A 27 -1.75 2.01 -10.38
N GLY A 28 -2.71 1.65 -9.53
CA GLY A 28 -3.50 0.44 -9.64
C GLY A 28 -4.38 0.44 -10.89
N LEU A 29 -4.93 1.59 -11.27
CA LEU A 29 -5.73 1.75 -12.48
C LEU A 29 -4.88 1.64 -13.76
N ILE A 30 -3.67 2.18 -13.75
CA ILE A 30 -2.67 1.97 -14.82
C ILE A 30 -2.29 0.48 -14.90
N SER A 31 -2.03 -0.15 -13.76
CA SER A 31 -1.73 -1.58 -13.68
C SER A 31 -2.89 -2.46 -14.16
N ALA A 32 -4.14 -2.06 -13.93
CA ALA A 32 -5.33 -2.71 -14.51
C ALA A 32 -5.29 -2.70 -16.04
N GLY A 33 -4.98 -1.55 -16.65
CA GLY A 33 -4.87 -1.42 -18.11
C GLY A 33 -3.74 -2.28 -18.69
N LEU A 34 -2.56 -2.21 -18.09
CA LEU A 34 -1.40 -3.02 -18.50
C LEU A 34 -1.65 -4.52 -18.29
N GLY A 35 -2.26 -4.87 -17.16
CA GLY A 35 -2.66 -6.24 -16.82
C GLY A 35 -3.67 -6.81 -17.80
N PHE A 36 -4.64 -6.01 -18.25
CA PHE A 36 -5.61 -6.39 -19.27
C PHE A 36 -4.95 -6.63 -20.64
N LEU A 37 -4.07 -5.74 -21.09
CA LEU A 37 -3.39 -5.90 -22.38
C LEU A 37 -2.47 -7.14 -22.36
N ALA A 38 -1.78 -7.36 -21.24
CA ALA A 38 -0.92 -8.51 -21.06
C ALA A 38 -1.72 -9.83 -20.97
N SER A 39 -2.86 -9.85 -20.27
CA SER A 39 -3.73 -11.03 -20.19
C SER A 39 -4.42 -11.30 -21.52
N ARG A 40 -4.87 -10.25 -22.24
CA ARG A 40 -5.39 -10.35 -23.60
C ARG A 40 -4.38 -10.99 -24.54
N ARG A 41 -3.12 -10.55 -24.53
CA ARG A 41 -2.05 -11.15 -25.35
C ARG A 41 -1.90 -12.65 -25.02
N ARG A 42 -1.73 -13.00 -23.74
CA ARG A 42 -1.58 -14.39 -23.30
C ARG A 42 -2.78 -15.27 -23.64
N LEU A 43 -4.00 -14.73 -23.55
CA LEU A 43 -5.21 -15.46 -23.92
C LEU A 43 -5.34 -15.67 -25.42
N LEU A 44 -4.91 -14.69 -26.23
CA LEU A 44 -4.81 -14.85 -27.69
C LEU A 44 -3.77 -15.92 -28.05
N ASP A 45 -2.61 -15.91 -27.41
CA ASP A 45 -1.56 -16.92 -27.59
C ASP A 45 -2.02 -18.33 -27.15
N ALA A 46 -2.93 -18.41 -26.18
CA ALA A 46 -3.55 -19.65 -25.71
C ALA A 46 -4.87 -20.02 -26.44
N GLN A 47 -5.28 -19.25 -27.46
CA GLN A 47 -6.57 -19.38 -28.18
C GLN A 47 -7.80 -19.43 -27.27
N ARG A 48 -7.75 -18.76 -26.12
CA ARG A 48 -8.85 -18.67 -25.15
C ARG A 48 -9.68 -17.40 -25.39
N PRO A 49 -10.95 -17.38 -24.96
CA PRO A 49 -11.79 -16.20 -25.13
C PRO A 49 -11.19 -14.98 -24.41
N VAL A 50 -11.02 -13.89 -25.14
CA VAL A 50 -10.48 -12.61 -24.63
C VAL A 50 -11.31 -12.04 -23.48
N ALA A 51 -12.58 -12.46 -23.36
CA ALA A 51 -13.44 -12.09 -22.22
C ALA A 51 -12.82 -12.46 -20.86
N ALA A 52 -12.01 -13.53 -20.78
CA ALA A 52 -11.32 -13.89 -19.55
C ALA A 52 -10.27 -12.84 -19.13
N ALA A 53 -9.77 -12.01 -20.05
CA ALA A 53 -8.83 -10.92 -19.72
C ALA A 53 -9.46 -9.91 -18.77
N ALA A 54 -10.79 -9.75 -18.82
CA ALA A 54 -11.54 -8.85 -17.96
C ALA A 54 -11.48 -9.25 -16.48
N ILE A 55 -11.22 -10.53 -16.16
CA ILE A 55 -11.07 -10.99 -14.78
C ILE A 55 -9.86 -10.32 -14.12
N ASN A 56 -8.73 -10.24 -14.83
CA ASN A 56 -7.53 -9.58 -14.34
C ASN A 56 -7.77 -8.07 -14.17
N ALA A 57 -8.41 -7.43 -15.16
CA ALA A 57 -8.77 -6.02 -15.09
C ALA A 57 -9.71 -5.72 -13.91
N ALA A 58 -10.70 -6.59 -13.68
CA ALA A 58 -11.65 -6.47 -12.58
C ALA A 58 -10.97 -6.64 -11.22
N ALA A 59 -10.05 -7.60 -11.07
CA ALA A 59 -9.29 -7.79 -9.83
C ALA A 59 -8.46 -6.54 -9.47
N TRP A 60 -7.73 -5.99 -10.43
CA TRP A 60 -6.98 -4.74 -10.25
C TRP A 60 -7.89 -3.53 -10.01
N GLY A 61 -9.02 -3.45 -10.70
CA GLY A 61 -10.00 -2.37 -10.53
C GLY A 61 -10.64 -2.39 -9.15
N LEU A 62 -11.05 -3.57 -8.66
CA LEU A 62 -11.60 -3.75 -7.31
C LEU A 62 -10.58 -3.40 -6.24
N PHE A 63 -9.33 -3.85 -6.40
CA PHE A 63 -8.25 -3.49 -5.49
C PHE A 63 -8.02 -1.96 -5.46
N SER A 64 -7.95 -1.33 -6.63
CA SER A 64 -7.72 0.13 -6.74
C SER A 64 -8.88 0.92 -6.13
N LEU A 65 -10.11 0.48 -6.36
CA LEU A 65 -11.32 1.09 -5.79
C LEU A 65 -11.37 0.90 -4.28
N ALA A 66 -11.03 -0.28 -3.77
CA ALA A 66 -10.99 -0.55 -2.33
C ALA A 66 -9.91 0.28 -1.63
N MET A 67 -8.72 0.40 -2.23
CA MET A 67 -7.65 1.27 -1.73
C MET A 67 -8.09 2.74 -1.71
N PHE A 68 -8.74 3.20 -2.79
CA PHE A 68 -9.27 4.54 -2.87
C PHE A 68 -10.37 4.78 -1.83
N ALA A 69 -11.34 3.87 -1.67
CA ALA A 69 -12.47 4.04 -0.76
C ALA A 69 -12.07 3.96 0.72
N SER A 70 -11.15 3.06 1.06
CA SER A 70 -10.73 2.81 2.45
C SER A 70 -9.59 3.72 2.94
N GLY A 71 -9.00 4.54 2.05
CA GLY A 71 -7.90 5.43 2.43
C GLY A 71 -6.61 4.69 2.76
N GLY A 72 -6.46 3.44 2.30
CA GLY A 72 -5.30 2.59 2.60
C GLY A 72 -5.45 1.75 3.87
N ALA A 73 -6.67 1.54 4.37
CA ALA A 73 -6.90 0.71 5.54
C ALA A 73 -6.32 -0.71 5.39
N ASN A 74 -5.82 -1.28 6.48
CA ASN A 74 -5.12 -2.57 6.49
C ASN A 74 -5.88 -3.73 5.83
N TRP A 75 -7.23 -3.71 5.85
CA TRP A 75 -8.04 -4.75 5.24
C TRP A 75 -7.95 -4.79 3.71
N SER A 76 -7.69 -3.65 3.06
CA SER A 76 -7.62 -3.54 1.61
C SER A 76 -6.41 -4.29 1.02
N TRP A 77 -5.37 -4.53 1.82
CA TRP A 77 -4.19 -5.31 1.43
C TRP A 77 -4.50 -6.78 1.14
N TRP A 78 -5.52 -7.36 1.78
CA TRP A 78 -5.95 -8.73 1.49
C TRP A 78 -6.46 -8.91 0.06
N LEU A 79 -6.91 -7.83 -0.59
CA LEU A 79 -7.32 -7.85 -2.00
C LEU A 79 -6.13 -7.97 -2.99
N LEU A 80 -4.88 -7.90 -2.53
CA LEU A 80 -3.73 -8.25 -3.37
C LEU A 80 -3.64 -9.74 -3.66
N ILE A 81 -4.15 -10.60 -2.77
CA ILE A 81 -4.12 -12.06 -2.97
C ILE A 81 -4.82 -12.47 -4.26
N PRO A 82 -6.08 -12.06 -4.55
CA PRO A 82 -6.73 -12.41 -5.81
C PRO A 82 -6.06 -11.77 -7.03
N VAL A 83 -5.46 -10.58 -6.89
CA VAL A 83 -4.68 -9.94 -7.95
C VAL A 83 -3.46 -10.80 -8.30
N MET A 84 -2.68 -11.21 -7.31
CA MET A 84 -1.52 -12.08 -7.50
C MET A 84 -1.90 -13.46 -8.05
N ALA A 85 -2.97 -14.06 -7.53
CA ALA A 85 -3.50 -15.32 -8.02
C ALA A 85 -3.89 -15.24 -9.51
N SER A 86 -4.51 -14.13 -9.92
CA SER A 86 -4.86 -13.92 -11.33
C SER A 86 -3.62 -13.82 -12.23
N ILE A 87 -2.58 -13.09 -11.80
CA ILE A 87 -1.32 -12.97 -12.55
C ILE A 87 -0.67 -14.34 -12.74
N VAL A 88 -0.60 -15.15 -11.67
CA VAL A 88 -0.06 -16.51 -11.72
C VAL A 88 -0.89 -17.37 -12.68
N ALA A 89 -2.22 -17.37 -12.54
CA ALA A 89 -3.12 -18.14 -13.39
C ALA A 89 -2.97 -17.81 -14.89
N PHE A 90 -2.88 -16.53 -15.26
CA PHE A 90 -2.67 -16.13 -16.66
C PHE A 90 -1.23 -16.39 -17.15
N SER A 91 -0.25 -16.42 -16.25
CA SER A 91 1.14 -16.75 -16.60
C SER A 91 1.37 -18.24 -16.87
N MET A 92 0.61 -19.11 -16.19
CA MET A 92 0.67 -20.56 -16.32
C MET A 92 -0.15 -21.11 -17.50
N LEU A 93 -0.86 -20.26 -18.24
CA LEU A 93 -1.58 -20.69 -19.44
C LEU A 93 -0.58 -21.22 -20.48
N PRO A 94 -0.72 -22.48 -20.93
CA PRO A 94 0.12 -23.03 -21.97
C PRO A 94 -0.13 -22.26 -23.27
N SER A 95 0.94 -21.77 -23.90
CA SER A 95 0.83 -21.19 -25.24
C SER A 95 0.52 -22.33 -26.20
N GLN A 96 -0.67 -22.33 -26.78
CA GLN A 96 -0.97 -23.17 -27.92
C GLN A 96 -0.38 -22.49 -29.15
N THR A 97 0.95 -22.54 -29.25
CA THR A 97 1.64 -22.23 -30.48
C THR A 97 0.99 -23.11 -31.53
N ARG A 98 0.34 -22.52 -32.54
CA ARG A 98 -0.07 -23.28 -33.72
C ARG A 98 1.20 -24.01 -34.16
N GLN A 99 1.24 -25.33 -33.97
CA GLN A 99 1.91 -26.23 -34.90
C GLN A 99 1.18 -26.05 -36.24
N SER A 100 1.37 -24.89 -36.85
CA SER A 100 1.40 -24.78 -38.29
C SER A 100 2.60 -25.66 -38.63
N THR A 101 2.29 -26.85 -39.14
CA THR A 101 3.03 -27.60 -40.15
C THR A 101 4.01 -26.74 -40.96
N ARG A 102 5.11 -26.33 -40.32
CA ARG A 102 6.28 -25.64 -40.87
C ARG A 102 7.37 -25.64 -39.81
N GLU A 103 8.07 -26.77 -39.79
CA GLU A 103 9.48 -26.95 -39.45
C GLU A 103 10.19 -25.75 -38.78
N GLY A 104 10.61 -25.93 -37.52
CA GLY A 104 11.81 -25.29 -36.99
C GLY A 104 11.70 -23.84 -36.50
N GLY A 105 10.60 -23.45 -35.86
CA GLY A 105 10.51 -22.16 -35.17
C GLY A 105 11.30 -22.15 -33.85
N VAL A 106 12.58 -21.82 -33.92
CA VAL A 106 13.48 -21.69 -32.77
C VAL A 106 13.35 -20.29 -32.12
N TRP A 107 13.16 -20.23 -30.80
CA TRP A 107 13.19 -19.02 -29.94
C TRP A 107 12.24 -17.84 -30.27
N GLY A 108 11.01 -18.10 -30.70
CA GLY A 108 9.94 -17.08 -30.65
C GLY A 108 9.96 -16.00 -31.75
N TYR A 109 10.71 -16.21 -32.83
CA TYR A 109 10.67 -15.34 -34.00
C TYR A 109 9.47 -15.68 -34.91
N GLN A 110 8.61 -14.68 -35.19
CA GLN A 110 7.42 -14.79 -36.05
C GLN A 110 7.59 -14.03 -37.39
N GLY A 111 8.80 -13.98 -37.92
CA GLY A 111 9.07 -13.42 -39.25
C GLY A 111 9.27 -14.50 -40.31
N PRO A 112 9.16 -14.16 -41.61
CA PRO A 112 9.60 -15.05 -42.67
C PRO A 112 11.09 -15.28 -42.52
N MET A 113 11.47 -16.45 -42.00
CA MET A 113 12.85 -16.90 -42.09
C MET A 113 13.08 -17.23 -43.55
N SER A 114 13.96 -16.48 -44.21
CA SER A 114 14.68 -17.02 -45.36
C SER A 114 15.40 -18.25 -44.83
N ARG A 115 14.82 -19.43 -45.10
CA ARG A 115 15.56 -20.68 -44.89
C ARG A 115 16.88 -20.48 -45.62
N PRO A 116 18.05 -20.72 -44.98
CA PRO A 116 19.22 -20.99 -45.80
C PRO A 116 18.77 -22.09 -46.75
N ALA A 117 18.85 -21.83 -48.06
CA ALA A 117 18.54 -22.85 -49.04
C ALA A 117 19.26 -24.10 -48.55
N GLN A 118 18.52 -25.19 -48.29
CA GLN A 118 19.15 -26.48 -48.01
C GLN A 118 20.30 -26.58 -49.01
N PRO A 119 21.53 -26.88 -48.57
CA PRO A 119 22.61 -27.02 -49.51
C PRO A 119 22.13 -28.08 -50.50
N ARG A 120 21.70 -27.63 -51.69
CA ARG A 120 21.64 -28.48 -52.85
C ARG A 120 23.08 -28.92 -52.94
N ARG A 121 23.30 -30.14 -52.46
CA ARG A 121 24.62 -30.74 -52.39
C ARG A 121 25.01 -30.79 -53.86
N ASN A 122 25.75 -29.78 -54.28
CA ASN A 122 26.43 -29.74 -55.56
C ASN A 122 27.43 -30.89 -55.44
N TYR A 123 26.96 -32.09 -55.72
CA TYR A 123 27.84 -33.18 -56.07
C TYR A 123 28.49 -32.70 -57.35
N ARG A 124 29.77 -32.37 -57.23
CA ARG A 124 30.65 -32.20 -58.37
C ARG A 124 30.76 -33.57 -59.00
N VAL A 125 29.95 -33.82 -60.02
CA VAL A 125 30.06 -35.00 -60.87
C VAL A 125 31.29 -34.75 -61.74
N GLU A 126 32.40 -35.45 -61.43
CA GLU A 126 33.52 -35.56 -62.35
C GLU A 126 33.03 -36.36 -63.57
N PRO A 127 33.26 -35.90 -64.81
CA PRO A 127 32.92 -36.69 -65.98
C PRO A 127 33.91 -37.87 -66.06
N SER A 128 33.45 -39.08 -65.74
CA SER A 128 34.19 -40.30 -66.05
C SER A 128 34.10 -40.56 -67.56
N LEU A 129 35.25 -40.72 -68.20
CA LEU A 129 35.39 -40.86 -69.65
C LEU A 129 35.01 -42.25 -70.18
N ASP A 130 34.62 -43.17 -69.32
CA ASP A 130 34.17 -44.50 -69.68
C ASP A 130 32.68 -44.64 -69.35
N GLY A 131 31.87 -44.66 -70.41
CA GLY A 131 30.42 -44.66 -70.34
C GLY A 131 29.83 -46.01 -69.96
N GLU A 132 29.78 -46.31 -68.66
CA GLU A 132 28.86 -47.31 -68.12
C GLU A 132 27.98 -46.70 -67.04
N SER A 133 26.68 -46.60 -67.36
CA SER A 133 25.64 -46.25 -66.40
C SER A 133 25.41 -47.42 -65.45
N GLY A 134 26.14 -47.44 -64.34
CA GLY A 134 25.87 -48.32 -63.21
C GLY A 134 24.66 -47.83 -62.42
N GLU A 135 23.57 -48.57 -62.50
CA GLU A 135 22.35 -48.40 -61.71
C GLU A 135 22.68 -48.67 -60.24
N GLN A 136 22.81 -47.63 -59.41
CA GLN A 136 23.05 -47.76 -57.97
C GLN A 136 21.76 -47.60 -57.18
N ASP A 137 21.38 -48.73 -56.59
CA ASP A 137 20.30 -48.94 -55.63
C ASP A 137 20.48 -48.04 -54.40
N TYR A 138 19.44 -47.26 -54.07
CA TYR A 138 19.45 -46.29 -52.98
C TYR A 138 18.81 -46.91 -51.74
N THR A 139 19.62 -47.39 -50.80
CA THR A 139 19.15 -47.70 -49.44
C THR A 139 19.19 -46.43 -48.57
N PRO A 140 18.05 -45.90 -48.08
CA PRO A 140 18.04 -44.79 -47.15
C PRO A 140 18.60 -45.24 -45.79
N TYR A 141 19.64 -44.56 -45.33
CA TYR A 141 20.20 -44.77 -43.99
C TYR A 141 19.30 -44.06 -42.97
N ASP A 142 18.71 -44.85 -42.07
CA ASP A 142 17.87 -44.43 -40.96
C ASP A 142 18.68 -43.60 -39.96
N SER A 143 18.35 -42.33 -39.81
CA SER A 143 18.99 -41.44 -38.83
C SER A 143 18.23 -41.50 -37.51
N HIS A 144 18.81 -42.23 -36.57
CA HIS A 144 18.65 -42.16 -35.11
C HIS A 144 17.43 -41.41 -34.57
N ASP A 145 16.50 -42.24 -34.12
CA ASP A 145 15.45 -42.02 -33.12
C ASP A 145 15.98 -41.26 -31.90
N SER A 146 15.71 -39.94 -31.85
CA SER A 146 15.76 -39.20 -30.59
C SER A 146 14.46 -39.46 -29.85
N GLN A 147 14.50 -40.42 -28.92
CA GLN A 147 13.47 -40.64 -27.90
C GLN A 147 13.05 -39.31 -27.30
N GLN A 148 11.90 -38.84 -27.74
CA GLN A 148 11.21 -37.70 -27.17
C GLN A 148 10.43 -38.26 -25.99
N ASP A 149 11.00 -38.14 -24.79
CA ASP A 149 10.31 -38.49 -23.54
C ASP A 149 8.96 -37.78 -23.49
N ASP A 150 7.91 -38.59 -23.62
CA ASP A 150 6.51 -38.19 -23.55
C ASP A 150 6.21 -37.78 -22.09
N TRP A 151 6.49 -36.53 -21.76
CA TRP A 151 6.06 -35.93 -20.50
C TRP A 151 4.53 -35.86 -20.52
N GLN A 152 3.87 -36.85 -19.91
CA GLN A 152 2.43 -36.85 -19.70
C GLN A 152 2.08 -35.81 -18.62
N PRO A 153 1.42 -34.68 -18.95
CA PRO A 153 0.92 -33.78 -17.93
C PRO A 153 -0.10 -34.53 -17.06
N SER A 154 0.17 -34.60 -15.75
CA SER A 154 -0.76 -35.06 -14.73
C SER A 154 -2.16 -34.49 -14.98
N ALA A 155 -3.17 -35.35 -14.98
CA ALA A 155 -4.57 -35.06 -15.34
C ALA A 155 -5.03 -33.67 -14.86
N ALA A 156 -4.89 -32.68 -15.74
CA ALA A 156 -5.41 -31.35 -15.49
C ALA A 156 -6.94 -31.46 -15.46
N VAL A 157 -7.54 -31.06 -14.34
CA VAL A 157 -8.99 -30.90 -14.21
C VAL A 157 -9.47 -30.02 -15.36
N LYS A 158 -10.09 -30.64 -16.37
CA LYS A 158 -10.65 -29.94 -17.52
C LYS A 158 -11.94 -29.27 -17.06
N ILE A 159 -11.80 -28.07 -16.47
CA ILE A 159 -12.94 -27.18 -16.25
C ILE A 159 -13.45 -26.77 -17.62
N ASP A 160 -14.67 -27.21 -17.97
CA ASP A 160 -15.30 -26.91 -19.25
C ASP A 160 -15.87 -25.48 -19.25
N TRP A 161 -14.97 -24.51 -19.37
CA TRP A 161 -15.27 -23.07 -19.46
C TRP A 161 -16.22 -22.72 -20.62
N GLY A 162 -16.36 -23.60 -21.63
CA GLY A 162 -17.24 -23.37 -22.77
C GLY A 162 -18.72 -23.30 -22.36
N GLN A 163 -19.15 -24.17 -21.45
CA GLN A 163 -20.55 -24.23 -21.00
C GLN A 163 -20.91 -23.03 -20.11
N TRP A 164 -19.98 -22.58 -19.28
CA TRP A 164 -20.16 -21.44 -18.39
C TRP A 164 -20.21 -20.11 -19.17
N THR A 165 -19.29 -19.93 -20.12
CA THR A 165 -19.23 -18.73 -20.96
C THR A 165 -20.39 -18.64 -21.96
N ALA A 166 -20.88 -19.77 -22.48
CA ALA A 166 -22.04 -19.81 -23.37
C ALA A 166 -23.34 -19.34 -22.68
N LYS A 167 -23.52 -19.64 -21.38
CA LYS A 167 -24.67 -19.16 -20.60
C LYS A 167 -24.53 -17.70 -20.16
N LEU A 168 -23.32 -17.25 -19.84
CA LEU A 168 -23.06 -15.88 -19.38
C LEU A 168 -23.03 -14.84 -20.50
N ARG A 169 -22.54 -15.18 -21.69
CA ARG A 169 -22.42 -14.26 -22.83
C ARG A 169 -23.75 -13.58 -23.22
N PRO A 170 -24.90 -14.27 -23.37
CA PRO A 170 -26.16 -13.62 -23.73
C PRO A 170 -26.69 -12.72 -22.60
N LEU A 171 -26.47 -13.10 -21.33
CA LEU A 171 -26.78 -12.28 -20.16
C LEU A 171 -25.93 -11.01 -20.12
N LEU A 172 -24.62 -11.13 -20.32
CA LEU A 172 -23.69 -10.00 -20.34
C LEU A 172 -23.98 -9.04 -21.49
N VAL A 173 -24.28 -9.52 -22.70
CA VAL A 173 -24.60 -8.63 -23.84
C VAL A 173 -25.94 -7.92 -23.62
N ARG A 174 -26.94 -8.60 -23.04
CA ARG A 174 -28.26 -8.02 -22.74
C ARG A 174 -28.21 -6.97 -21.64
N TYR A 175 -27.37 -7.19 -20.63
CA TYR A 175 -27.24 -6.30 -19.48
C TYR A 175 -25.96 -5.42 -19.51
N ALA A 176 -25.12 -5.48 -20.55
CA ALA A 176 -23.86 -4.72 -20.61
C ALA A 176 -24.07 -3.21 -20.50
N ARG A 177 -25.08 -2.68 -21.20
CA ARG A 177 -25.41 -1.24 -21.17
C ARG A 177 -25.94 -0.81 -19.80
N PRO A 178 -26.93 -1.48 -19.18
CA PRO A 178 -27.36 -1.12 -17.84
C PRO A 178 -26.31 -1.39 -16.76
N LEU A 179 -25.50 -2.47 -16.87
CA LEU A 179 -24.38 -2.72 -15.94
C LEU A 179 -23.30 -1.65 -16.04
N ALA A 180 -22.94 -1.23 -17.25
CA ALA A 180 -21.97 -0.14 -17.45
C ALA A 180 -22.51 1.17 -16.84
N ALA A 181 -23.78 1.49 -17.07
CA ALA A 181 -24.41 2.68 -16.49
C ALA A 181 -24.45 2.63 -14.95
N VAL A 182 -24.85 1.50 -14.36
CA VAL A 182 -24.86 1.31 -12.90
C VAL A 182 -23.45 1.40 -12.33
N SER A 183 -22.46 0.78 -12.98
CA SER A 183 -21.06 0.86 -12.55
C SER A 183 -20.51 2.28 -12.64
N ALA A 184 -20.86 3.04 -13.68
CA ALA A 184 -20.43 4.42 -13.84
C ALA A 184 -21.06 5.34 -12.77
N VAL A 185 -22.36 5.15 -12.47
CA VAL A 185 -23.04 5.87 -11.38
C VAL A 185 -22.43 5.51 -10.04
N LEU A 186 -22.07 4.25 -9.81
CA LEU A 186 -21.48 3.79 -8.56
C LEU A 186 -20.04 4.30 -8.38
N VAL A 187 -19.27 4.40 -9.47
CA VAL A 187 -17.94 5.04 -9.44
C VAL A 187 -18.06 6.54 -9.20
N LEU A 188 -18.98 7.22 -9.90
CA LEU A 188 -19.22 8.66 -9.70
C LEU A 188 -19.76 8.96 -8.30
N SER A 189 -20.59 8.10 -7.73
CA SER A 189 -21.08 8.26 -6.36
C SER A 189 -19.96 8.07 -5.34
N LEU A 190 -19.07 7.08 -5.54
CA LEU A 190 -17.90 6.89 -4.65
C LEU A 190 -16.90 8.05 -4.75
N VAL A 191 -16.68 8.59 -5.95
CA VAL A 191 -15.85 9.80 -6.15
C VAL A 191 -16.52 11.02 -5.52
N GLY A 192 -17.84 11.16 -5.68
CA GLY A 192 -18.63 12.24 -5.08
C GLY A 192 -18.63 12.18 -3.55
N ILE A 193 -18.79 10.99 -2.97
CA ILE A 193 -18.71 10.75 -1.52
C ILE A 193 -17.32 11.12 -1.01
N ARG A 194 -16.24 10.79 -1.74
CA ARG A 194 -14.88 11.19 -1.37
C ARG A 194 -14.59 12.66 -1.53
N TRP A 195 -15.18 13.31 -2.52
CA TRP A 195 -15.14 14.76 -2.67
C TRP A 195 -15.90 15.45 -1.54
N TYR A 196 -17.06 14.92 -1.17
CA TYR A 196 -17.88 15.46 -0.09
C TYR A 196 -17.26 15.22 1.29
N SER A 197 -16.67 14.04 1.54
CA SER A 197 -15.94 13.72 2.77
C SER A 197 -14.57 14.41 2.87
N GLY A 198 -14.15 15.15 1.83
CA GLY A 198 -12.96 15.99 1.82
C GLY A 198 -13.26 17.47 2.11
N LEU A 199 -14.54 17.86 2.18
CA LEU A 199 -14.94 19.07 2.88
C LEU A 199 -14.80 18.78 4.38
N PRO A 200 -14.31 19.74 5.20
CA PRO A 200 -14.18 19.55 6.63
C PRO A 200 -15.59 19.51 7.25
N SER A 201 -16.25 18.36 7.12
CA SER A 201 -17.38 17.97 7.95
C SER A 201 -16.77 17.56 9.28
N ALA A 202 -17.13 18.28 10.34
CA ALA A 202 -16.87 17.88 11.69
C ALA A 202 -17.61 16.57 11.95
N GLU A 203 -16.96 15.44 11.71
CA GLU A 203 -17.53 14.12 11.98
C GLU A 203 -16.53 13.28 12.76
N VAL A 204 -16.78 13.32 14.07
CA VAL A 204 -16.47 12.34 15.11
C VAL A 204 -16.21 10.95 14.51
N GLU A 205 -14.93 10.55 14.50
CA GLU A 205 -14.54 9.17 14.22
C GLU A 205 -15.02 8.28 15.37
N ALA A 206 -16.12 7.59 15.13
CA ALA A 206 -16.52 6.42 15.90
C ALA A 206 -15.58 5.25 15.56
N ASN A 207 -14.45 5.17 16.25
CA ASN A 207 -13.66 3.95 16.38
C ASN A 207 -13.66 3.50 17.84
N SER A 208 -14.35 2.39 18.08
CA SER A 208 -14.42 1.61 19.33
C SER A 208 -14.96 2.36 20.54
N ALA A 209 -16.24 2.09 20.85
CA ALA A 209 -16.81 2.27 22.17
C ALA A 209 -16.02 1.42 23.19
N VAL A 210 -14.98 2.00 23.79
CA VAL A 210 -14.75 1.82 25.21
C VAL A 210 -15.82 2.67 25.88
N VAL A 211 -16.63 2.02 26.70
CA VAL A 211 -17.73 2.57 27.49
C VAL A 211 -17.43 4.02 27.91
N ALA A 212 -18.13 4.97 27.29
CA ALA A 212 -18.15 6.36 27.71
C ALA A 212 -18.99 6.45 28.98
N GLU A 213 -18.34 6.18 30.11
CA GLU A 213 -18.73 6.71 31.41
C GLU A 213 -18.66 8.26 31.35
N PRO A 214 -19.52 9.00 32.05
CA PRO A 214 -19.59 10.45 31.91
C PRO A 214 -18.22 11.06 32.19
N LEU A 215 -17.75 11.94 31.29
CA LEU A 215 -16.48 12.67 31.43
C LEU A 215 -16.45 13.46 32.73
N ALA A 216 -15.98 12.82 33.80
CA ALA A 216 -15.28 13.49 34.87
C ALA A 216 -13.98 14.05 34.28
N ALA A 217 -13.57 15.24 34.71
CA ALA A 217 -12.24 15.75 34.40
C ALA A 217 -11.19 14.69 34.77
N PRO A 218 -10.10 14.54 33.97
CA PRO A 218 -9.05 13.61 34.31
C PRO A 218 -8.59 13.86 35.75
N SER A 219 -8.71 12.84 36.61
CA SER A 219 -8.23 12.93 37.97
C SER A 219 -6.71 12.74 37.98
N PHE A 220 -6.00 13.68 38.59
CA PHE A 220 -4.55 13.64 38.74
C PHE A 220 -4.20 13.41 40.20
N GLU A 221 -3.11 12.69 40.47
CA GLU A 221 -2.71 12.34 41.84
C GLU A 221 -2.19 13.57 42.59
N HIS A 222 -1.44 14.42 41.90
CA HIS A 222 -0.84 15.62 42.45
C HIS A 222 -0.93 16.78 41.46
N SER A 223 -1.25 17.98 41.96
CA SER A 223 -1.33 19.20 41.17
C SER A 223 -0.66 20.37 41.89
N VAL A 224 0.05 21.20 41.15
CA VAL A 224 0.66 22.44 41.63
C VAL A 224 0.42 23.55 40.62
N SER A 225 -0.23 24.61 41.05
CA SER A 225 -0.45 25.81 40.25
C SER A 225 0.79 26.70 40.24
N MET A 226 1.12 27.22 39.07
CA MET A 226 2.35 27.97 38.79
C MET A 226 2.06 29.47 38.62
N PRO A 227 3.08 30.36 38.74
CA PRO A 227 2.85 31.81 38.80
C PRO A 227 2.33 32.40 37.49
N ASP A 228 2.53 31.71 36.37
CA ASP A 228 2.16 32.14 35.01
C ASP A 228 0.90 31.42 34.50
N ASN A 229 -0.03 31.11 35.40
CA ASN A 229 -1.34 30.49 35.11
C ASN A 229 -1.29 29.14 34.37
N TYR A 230 -0.20 28.38 34.54
CA TYR A 230 -0.15 26.98 34.15
C TYR A 230 -0.12 26.10 35.41
N GLU A 231 -0.42 24.82 35.25
CA GLU A 231 -0.38 23.83 36.32
C GLU A 231 0.53 22.68 35.94
N LEU A 232 1.30 22.20 36.91
CA LEU A 232 2.00 20.94 36.80
C LEU A 232 1.20 19.86 37.51
N LEU A 233 0.95 18.79 36.78
CA LEU A 233 0.15 17.66 37.21
C LEU A 233 1.04 16.41 37.15
N LEU A 234 0.92 15.54 38.13
CA LEU A 234 1.62 14.27 38.19
C LEU A 234 0.61 13.12 38.24
N ASN A 235 0.82 12.11 37.41
CA ASN A 235 0.04 10.88 37.39
C ASN A 235 0.93 9.71 37.01
N GLN A 236 1.07 8.71 37.91
CA GLN A 236 1.91 7.53 37.67
C GLN A 236 3.34 7.90 37.22
N ASP A 237 3.95 8.89 37.88
CA ASP A 237 5.26 9.48 37.56
C ASP A 237 5.37 10.19 36.19
N GLY A 238 4.31 10.23 35.40
CA GLY A 238 4.22 11.06 34.19
C GLY A 238 3.93 12.51 34.53
N LEU A 239 4.77 13.43 34.04
CA LEU A 239 4.54 14.86 34.14
C LEU A 239 3.54 15.32 33.08
N ILE A 240 2.60 16.15 33.50
CA ILE A 240 1.63 16.78 32.63
C ILE A 240 1.66 18.29 32.89
N VAL A 241 1.70 19.08 31.83
CA VAL A 241 1.61 20.55 31.89
C VAL A 241 0.24 20.95 31.38
N ALA A 242 -0.55 21.63 32.21
CA ALA A 242 -1.85 22.16 31.84
C ALA A 242 -1.81 23.69 31.76
N TRP A 243 -2.35 24.29 30.71
CA TRP A 243 -2.45 25.75 30.60
C TRP A 243 -3.69 26.18 29.83
N PRO A 244 -4.27 27.35 30.14
CA PRO A 244 -5.28 27.97 29.29
C PRO A 244 -4.60 28.48 28.03
N GLY A 245 -5.11 28.09 26.86
CA GLY A 245 -4.58 28.57 25.58
C GLY A 245 -5.69 29.13 24.70
N ASP A 246 -5.33 29.43 23.46
CA ASP A 246 -6.28 29.89 22.45
C ASP A 246 -7.38 28.86 22.21
N MET A 247 -8.57 29.36 21.87
CA MET A 247 -9.73 28.54 21.52
C MET A 247 -9.39 27.69 20.29
N ALA A 248 -9.16 26.40 20.53
CA ALA A 248 -8.90 25.38 19.54
C ALA A 248 -9.99 24.30 19.60
N PRO A 249 -10.27 23.58 18.50
CA PRO A 249 -11.20 22.47 18.55
C PRO A 249 -10.70 21.41 19.55
N GLU A 250 -11.64 20.85 20.32
CA GLU A 250 -11.36 19.76 21.25
C GLU A 250 -10.69 18.58 20.52
N GLY A 251 -9.68 17.98 21.16
CA GLY A 251 -8.96 16.84 20.62
C GLY A 251 -7.45 17.03 20.59
N GLU A 252 -6.78 16.17 19.82
CA GLU A 252 -5.33 16.07 19.81
C GLU A 252 -4.68 17.17 18.94
N LEU A 253 -3.81 17.99 19.54
CA LEU A 253 -3.00 18.98 18.85
C LEU A 253 -1.68 18.41 18.34
N TRP A 254 -1.10 17.44 19.06
CA TRP A 254 0.17 16.81 18.70
C TRP A 254 0.27 15.39 19.24
N SER A 255 0.78 14.48 18.40
CA SER A 255 1.13 13.11 18.79
C SER A 255 2.59 12.82 18.52
N LEU A 256 3.27 12.21 19.49
CA LEU A 256 4.53 11.54 19.23
C LEU A 256 4.34 10.24 18.43
N LEU A 257 3.25 9.51 18.68
CA LEU A 257 3.00 8.20 18.07
C LEU A 257 2.74 8.31 16.56
N THR A 258 1.89 9.25 16.15
CA THR A 258 1.58 9.48 14.73
C THR A 258 2.55 10.46 14.07
N ALA A 259 3.31 11.23 14.85
CA ALA A 259 4.11 12.37 14.41
C ALA A 259 3.29 13.42 13.62
N GLN A 260 1.98 13.46 13.85
CA GLN A 260 1.05 14.41 13.25
C GLN A 260 0.64 15.48 14.28
N GLY A 261 0.19 16.62 13.76
CA GLY A 261 -0.24 17.76 14.56
C GLY A 261 0.64 19.01 14.37
N GLU A 262 0.50 19.94 15.29
CA GLU A 262 1.17 21.24 15.22
C GLU A 262 2.66 21.12 15.54
N ARG A 263 3.51 21.55 14.59
CA ARG A 263 4.97 21.46 14.73
C ARG A 263 5.53 22.25 15.92
N ARG A 264 4.81 23.29 16.37
CA ARG A 264 5.18 24.11 17.54
C ARG A 264 5.01 23.35 18.86
N CYS A 265 4.14 22.35 18.89
CA CYS A 265 3.91 21.48 20.04
C CYS A 265 4.89 20.30 20.13
N ARG A 266 5.79 20.14 19.17
CA ARG A 266 6.70 18.99 19.09
C ARG A 266 7.75 18.94 20.20
N VAL A 267 8.15 20.10 20.74
CA VAL A 267 9.25 20.22 21.71
C VAL A 267 8.94 21.31 22.72
N ALA A 268 9.13 21.00 23.99
CA ALA A 268 9.27 21.98 25.07
C ALA A 268 10.75 22.39 25.16
N ARG A 269 11.05 23.68 24.94
CA ARG A 269 12.42 24.20 24.93
C ARG A 269 12.65 25.14 26.11
N PHE A 270 13.68 24.88 26.89
CA PHE A 270 14.08 25.72 28.02
C PHE A 270 15.16 26.74 27.61
N ASN A 271 15.30 27.81 28.39
CA ASN A 271 16.24 28.90 28.11
C ASN A 271 17.73 28.50 28.09
N ASN A 272 18.09 27.37 28.70
CA ASN A 272 19.42 26.76 28.70
C ASN A 272 19.69 25.88 27.47
N GLY A 273 18.70 25.70 26.58
CA GLY A 273 18.77 24.83 25.42
C GLY A 273 18.38 23.36 25.68
N THR A 274 17.92 22.99 26.89
CA THR A 274 17.35 21.64 27.08
C THR A 274 16.00 21.53 26.40
N GLU A 275 15.77 20.37 25.80
CA GLU A 275 14.59 20.09 25.00
C GLU A 275 13.94 18.79 25.46
N TYR A 276 12.64 18.85 25.75
CA TYR A 276 11.83 17.69 26.14
C TYR A 276 10.72 17.49 25.14
N ARG A 277 10.39 16.23 24.86
CA ARG A 277 9.41 15.89 23.84
C ARG A 277 8.09 15.46 24.49
N PRO A 278 6.98 16.18 24.28
CA PRO A 278 5.68 15.69 24.71
C PRO A 278 5.29 14.45 23.90
N VAL A 279 4.73 13.47 24.60
CA VAL A 279 4.13 12.25 24.04
C VAL A 279 2.83 12.58 23.32
N LYS A 280 2.02 13.46 23.92
CA LYS A 280 0.74 13.91 23.37
C LYS A 280 0.44 15.32 23.87
N VAL A 281 -0.20 16.13 23.04
CA VAL A 281 -0.83 17.40 23.45
C VAL A 281 -2.29 17.38 23.01
N GLU A 282 -3.21 17.69 23.91
CA GLU A 282 -4.65 17.72 23.62
C GLU A 282 -5.34 18.93 24.25
N VAL A 283 -6.45 19.33 23.63
CA VAL A 283 -7.33 20.41 24.10
C VAL A 283 -8.58 19.79 24.67
N TRP A 284 -8.86 20.11 25.93
CA TRP A 284 -10.06 19.64 26.62
C TRP A 284 -11.20 20.65 26.49
N LYS A 285 -12.41 20.20 26.89
CA LYS A 285 -13.56 21.08 27.14
C LYS A 285 -13.10 22.21 28.03
N ASP A 286 -13.43 23.45 27.64
CA ASP A 286 -12.99 24.72 28.24
C ASP A 286 -11.69 25.34 27.70
N GLY A 287 -11.08 24.77 26.65
CA GLY A 287 -9.92 25.37 25.98
C GLY A 287 -8.61 25.24 26.77
N VAL A 288 -8.58 24.33 27.74
CA VAL A 288 -7.38 23.98 28.51
C VAL A 288 -6.57 22.97 27.71
N HIS A 289 -5.29 23.28 27.52
CA HIS A 289 -4.33 22.44 26.82
C HIS A 289 -3.60 21.57 27.83
N TYR A 290 -3.44 20.29 27.53
CA TYR A 290 -2.70 19.33 28.33
C TYR A 290 -1.56 18.75 27.49
N ALA A 291 -0.32 18.91 27.96
CA ALA A 291 0.85 18.26 27.37
C ALA A 291 1.35 17.14 28.29
N TYR A 292 1.36 15.92 27.77
CA TYR A 292 1.81 14.72 28.46
C TYR A 292 3.27 14.43 28.12
N PHE A 293 4.09 14.20 29.15
CA PHE A 293 5.49 13.85 29.01
C PHE A 293 5.77 12.42 29.46
N SER A 294 6.91 11.89 29.01
CA SER A 294 7.37 10.56 29.41
C SER A 294 7.77 10.55 30.89
N PRO A 295 7.41 9.52 31.67
CA PRO A 295 7.90 9.37 33.05
C PRO A 295 9.42 9.36 33.17
N LEU A 296 10.12 8.97 32.10
CA LEU A 296 11.59 9.00 32.04
C LEU A 296 12.15 10.42 32.13
N ASP A 297 11.44 11.38 31.55
CA ASP A 297 11.88 12.78 31.45
C ASP A 297 11.42 13.63 32.65
N THR A 298 10.48 13.12 33.46
CA THR A 298 9.85 13.85 34.57
C THR A 298 10.86 14.46 35.54
N ALA A 299 11.86 13.69 35.98
CA ALA A 299 12.80 14.16 36.98
C ALA A 299 13.63 15.35 36.49
N ASP A 300 14.18 15.24 35.29
CA ASP A 300 15.01 16.29 34.67
C ASP A 300 14.16 17.50 34.29
N MET A 301 12.94 17.28 33.77
CA MET A 301 12.04 18.35 33.38
C MET A 301 11.54 19.13 34.60
N VAL A 302 11.11 18.48 35.69
CA VAL A 302 10.69 19.19 36.92
C VAL A 302 11.87 19.95 37.53
N PHE A 303 13.08 19.39 37.48
CA PHE A 303 14.28 20.10 37.92
C PHE A 303 14.55 21.36 37.08
N ASP A 304 14.44 21.27 35.76
CA ASP A 304 14.57 22.43 34.88
C ASP A 304 13.44 23.45 35.10
N VAL A 305 12.19 23.02 35.34
CA VAL A 305 11.10 23.93 35.72
C VAL A 305 11.43 24.68 37.02
N ALA A 306 12.05 24.01 38.01
CA ALA A 306 12.42 24.64 39.27
C ALA A 306 13.61 25.62 39.16
N MET A 307 14.55 25.38 38.25
CA MET A 307 15.84 26.08 38.21
C MET A 307 16.00 27.07 37.06
N ARG A 308 15.17 26.99 36.02
CA ARG A 308 15.30 27.81 34.82
C ARG A 308 14.41 29.05 34.88
N GLY A 309 14.59 29.94 33.91
CA GLY A 309 13.88 31.22 33.85
C GLY A 309 12.59 31.16 33.04
N ASN A 310 12.61 30.45 31.91
CA ASN A 310 11.44 30.26 31.06
C ASN A 310 11.56 28.96 30.24
N PHE A 311 10.42 28.49 29.75
CA PHE A 311 10.35 27.47 28.71
C PHE A 311 9.26 27.83 27.69
N SER A 312 9.38 27.30 26.47
CA SER A 312 8.41 27.48 25.40
C SER A 312 7.82 26.15 24.94
N LEU A 313 6.50 26.09 24.76
CA LEU A 313 5.77 24.92 24.29
C LEU A 313 4.54 25.36 23.49
N CYS A 314 4.27 24.71 22.34
CA CYS A 314 3.11 25.03 21.48
C CYS A 314 3.04 26.50 21.00
N GLY A 315 4.17 27.21 20.98
CA GLY A 315 4.20 28.65 20.65
C GLY A 315 3.96 29.58 21.84
N TYR A 316 3.62 29.06 23.01
CA TYR A 316 3.55 29.80 24.26
C TYR A 316 4.91 29.84 24.94
N THR A 317 5.16 30.88 25.72
CA THR A 317 6.37 31.02 26.55
C THR A 317 5.92 31.23 27.99
N PHE A 318 6.37 30.35 28.88
CA PHE A 318 5.99 30.33 30.28
C PHE A 318 7.13 30.82 31.17
N GLY A 319 6.83 31.75 32.07
CA GLY A 319 7.74 32.19 33.12
C GLY A 319 7.87 31.15 34.23
N LEU A 320 9.10 30.89 34.66
CA LEU A 320 9.43 29.94 35.73
C LEU A 320 9.86 30.62 37.04
N SER A 321 9.79 31.96 37.09
CA SER A 321 10.16 32.74 38.26
C SER A 321 9.28 32.38 39.46
N GLY A 322 9.88 31.79 40.50
CA GLY A 322 9.16 31.37 41.71
C GLY A 322 8.62 29.93 41.69
N SER A 323 8.79 29.19 40.59
CA SER A 323 8.37 27.78 40.50
C SER A 323 9.10 26.88 41.51
N MET A 324 10.33 27.24 41.89
CA MET A 324 11.12 26.51 42.89
C MET A 324 10.44 26.39 44.25
N ASP A 325 9.84 27.48 44.73
CA ASP A 325 9.25 27.53 46.07
C ASP A 325 7.93 26.75 46.10
N GLN A 326 7.14 26.84 45.03
CA GLN A 326 5.90 26.08 44.89
C GLN A 326 6.16 24.57 44.77
N LEU A 327 7.15 24.16 43.97
CA LEU A 327 7.51 22.75 43.81
C LEU A 327 8.08 22.14 45.10
N ARG A 328 8.85 22.91 45.88
CA ARG A 328 9.36 22.46 47.19
C ARG A 328 8.25 22.33 48.24
N GLY A 329 7.20 23.14 48.14
CA GLY A 329 6.05 23.08 49.04
C GLY A 329 5.22 21.80 48.87
N HIS A 330 5.28 21.14 47.72
CA HIS A 330 4.51 19.94 47.44
C HIS A 330 5.37 18.66 47.54
N PRO A 331 5.03 17.69 48.42
CA PRO A 331 5.92 16.56 48.74
C PRO A 331 6.27 15.69 47.52
N ALA A 332 5.32 15.45 46.61
CA ALA A 332 5.56 14.67 45.40
C ALA A 332 6.57 15.34 44.44
N PHE A 333 6.51 16.67 44.30
CA PHE A 333 7.40 17.41 43.40
C PHE A 333 8.75 17.73 44.05
N ALA A 334 8.79 17.88 45.37
CA ALA A 334 10.00 18.17 46.13
C ALA A 334 11.10 17.10 45.89
N LEU A 335 10.72 15.84 45.64
CA LEU A 335 11.64 14.74 45.32
C LEU A 335 12.47 15.01 44.06
N TYR A 336 11.89 15.72 43.08
CA TYR A 336 12.52 16.02 41.79
C TYR A 336 13.28 17.36 41.78
N THR A 337 13.16 18.18 42.84
CA THR A 337 13.87 19.47 42.94
C THR A 337 15.35 19.36 43.31
N ARG A 338 15.84 18.14 43.55
CA ARG A 338 17.26 17.86 43.82
C ARG A 338 17.80 16.95 42.73
N LYS A 339 18.83 17.42 42.03
CA LYS A 339 19.55 16.60 41.05
C LYS A 339 20.27 15.47 41.81
N ARG A 340 19.95 14.22 41.47
CA ARG A 340 20.66 13.04 42.00
C ARG A 340 22.03 12.91 41.36
#